data_AF-A0AA35SUB0-F1
#
_entry.id   AF-A0AA35SUB0-F1
#
_cell.length_a   1.000
_cell.length_b   1.000
_cell.length_c   1.000
_cell.angle_alpha   90.00
_cell.angle_beta   90.00
_cell.angle_gamma   90.00
#
_symmetry.space_group_name_H-M   'P 1'
#
loop_
_entity.id
_entity.type
_entity.pdbx_description
1 polymer ?
#
loop_
_entity_poly.entity_id
_entity_poly.type
_entity_poly.pdbx_seq_one_letter_code
_entity_poly.pdbx_strand_id
1 'polypeptide(L)'
;MIQELNDGELADRAITATSSLNAIHTALEVTGRHATVVIFGLPGDTDVMQVPILDTILMDKTIRFSWLAPDTWEEAVQLISSGDVNMDKSSATSSRSNHSLKE
;
A
#
# COMPACT_ATOMS: atom_id res chain seq x y z
N MET A 1 18.91 -3.25 -3.56
CA MET A 1 17.80 -2.85 -4.47
C MET A 1 16.82 -4.01 -4.65
N ILE A 2 15.57 -3.80 -5.09
CA ILE A 2 14.53 -4.86 -5.16
C ILE A 2 14.97 -6.10 -5.96
N GLN A 3 15.74 -5.90 -7.03
CA GLN A 3 16.32 -6.99 -7.82
C GLN A 3 17.29 -7.88 -7.03
N GLU A 4 18.00 -7.35 -6.04
CA GLU A 4 18.87 -8.15 -5.17
C GLU A 4 18.06 -9.09 -4.25
N LEU A 5 16.81 -8.73 -3.96
CA LEU A 5 15.90 -9.50 -3.13
C LEU A 5 15.00 -10.43 -3.95
N ASN A 6 15.03 -10.30 -5.27
CA ASN A 6 14.09 -10.94 -6.20
C ASN A 6 14.82 -11.55 -7.41
N ASP A 7 15.97 -12.18 -7.18
CA ASP A 7 16.74 -12.94 -8.19
C ASP A 7 17.03 -12.19 -9.51
N GLY A 8 17.21 -10.88 -9.44
CA GLY A 8 17.45 -10.00 -10.59
C GLY A 8 16.18 -9.39 -11.19
N GLU A 9 15.00 -9.85 -10.78
CA GLU A 9 13.72 -9.43 -11.33
C GLU A 9 13.15 -8.20 -10.61
N LEU A 10 12.37 -7.41 -11.34
CA LEU A 10 11.60 -6.30 -10.79
C LEU A 10 10.27 -6.80 -10.20
N ALA A 11 9.61 -5.96 -9.39
CA ALA A 11 8.36 -6.35 -8.74
C ALA A 11 7.17 -6.37 -9.72
N ASP A 12 6.31 -7.37 -9.61
CA ASP A 12 5.05 -7.43 -10.37
C ASP A 12 4.02 -6.41 -9.87
N ARG A 13 4.13 -6.00 -8.59
CA ARG A 13 3.20 -5.08 -7.95
C ARG A 13 3.92 -4.16 -6.97
N ALA A 14 3.46 -2.92 -6.91
CA ALA A 14 3.85 -1.98 -5.86
C ALA A 14 2.60 -1.28 -5.31
N ILE A 15 2.50 -1.16 -3.99
CA ILE A 15 1.43 -0.41 -3.31
C ILE A 15 2.08 0.72 -2.53
N THR A 16 1.74 1.97 -2.85
CA THR A 16 2.29 3.13 -2.14
C THR A 16 1.33 3.57 -1.04
N ALA A 17 1.62 3.16 0.19
CA ALA A 17 0.87 3.55 1.39
C ALA A 17 1.26 4.94 1.95
N THR A 18 1.89 5.77 1.12
CA THR A 18 2.33 7.14 1.42
C THR A 18 1.98 8.05 0.25
N SER A 19 1.83 9.34 0.51
CA SER A 19 1.61 10.38 -0.51
C SER A 19 2.91 11.01 -1.04
N SER A 20 4.08 10.50 -0.63
CA SER A 20 5.36 10.99 -1.14
C SER A 20 5.48 10.75 -2.65
N LEU A 21 5.63 11.83 -3.43
CA LEU A 21 5.88 11.75 -4.88
C LEU A 21 7.13 10.92 -5.19
N ASN A 22 8.19 11.03 -4.39
CA ASN A 22 9.40 10.22 -4.56
C ASN A 22 9.08 8.72 -4.42
N ALA A 23 8.26 8.32 -3.46
CA ALA A 23 7.86 6.92 -3.30
C ALA A 23 7.01 6.42 -4.48
N ILE A 24 6.14 7.28 -5.02
CA ILE A 24 5.34 6.98 -6.22
C ILE A 24 6.23 6.80 -7.45
N HIS A 25 7.25 7.66 -7.63
CA HIS A 25 8.22 7.52 -8.72
C HIS A 25 9.06 6.26 -8.57
N THR A 26 9.58 5.99 -7.36
CA THR A 26 10.31 4.74 -7.09
C THR A 26 9.44 3.51 -7.35
N ALA A 27 8.13 3.55 -7.08
CA ALA A 27 7.24 2.43 -7.40
C ALA A 27 7.17 2.13 -8.92
N LEU A 28 7.28 3.14 -9.78
CA LEU A 28 7.38 2.94 -11.23
C LEU A 28 8.72 2.31 -11.64
N GLU A 29 9.81 2.74 -11.00
CA GLU A 29 11.18 2.27 -11.28
C GLU A 29 11.41 0.82 -10.85
N VAL A 30 10.87 0.43 -9.69
CA VAL A 30 11.15 -0.89 -9.10
C VAL A 30 10.19 -1.98 -9.56
N THR A 31 9.23 -1.65 -10.42
CA THR A 31 8.28 -2.62 -10.98
C THR A 31 8.66 -3.07 -12.38
N GLY A 32 8.25 -4.28 -12.77
CA GLY A 32 8.60 -4.91 -14.05
C GLY A 32 7.58 -4.72 -15.17
N ARG A 33 7.66 -5.60 -16.18
CA ARG A 33 6.68 -5.68 -17.28
C ARG A 33 5.33 -6.21 -16.74
N HIS A 34 4.22 -5.75 -17.30
CA HIS A 34 2.85 -6.11 -16.91
C HIS A 34 2.50 -5.79 -15.44
N ALA A 35 3.33 -4.97 -14.79
CA ALA A 35 3.19 -4.71 -13.37
C ALA A 35 2.02 -3.78 -13.05
N THR A 36 1.46 -3.93 -11.84
CA THR A 36 0.42 -3.03 -11.31
C THR A 36 0.98 -2.16 -10.19
N VAL A 37 0.92 -0.84 -10.37
CA VAL A 37 1.26 0.15 -9.34
C VAL A 37 -0.03 0.72 -8.77
N VAL A 38 -0.24 0.55 -7.46
CA VAL A 38 -1.41 1.08 -6.73
C VAL A 38 -0.99 2.27 -5.88
N ILE A 39 -1.59 3.42 -6.15
CA ILE A 39 -1.45 4.63 -5.34
C ILE A 39 -2.57 4.64 -4.31
N PHE A 40 -2.21 4.45 -3.04
CA PHE A 40 -3.16 4.39 -1.90
C PHE A 40 -3.03 5.59 -0.95
N GLY A 41 -1.85 6.22 -0.88
CA GLY A 41 -1.68 7.48 -0.16
C GLY A 41 -2.50 8.62 -0.77
N LEU A 42 -2.78 9.65 0.03
CA LEU A 42 -3.55 10.85 -0.36
C LEU A 42 -2.60 12.02 -0.69
N PRO A 43 -2.33 12.32 -1.97
CA PRO A 43 -1.55 13.50 -2.36
C PRO A 43 -2.29 14.79 -2.05
N GLY A 44 -1.55 15.90 -1.99
CA GLY A 44 -2.11 17.24 -1.90
C GLY A 44 -2.89 17.63 -3.15
N ASP A 45 -3.72 18.66 -3.03
CA ASP A 45 -4.56 19.20 -4.11
C ASP A 45 -3.78 19.76 -5.32
N THR A 46 -2.50 20.08 -5.12
CA THR A 46 -1.58 20.63 -6.12
C THR A 46 -0.47 19.66 -6.52
N ASP A 47 -0.44 18.45 -5.96
CA ASP A 47 0.58 17.47 -6.27
C ASP A 47 0.41 16.91 -7.69
N VAL A 48 1.50 16.84 -8.44
CA VAL A 48 1.52 16.34 -9.81
C VAL A 48 2.52 15.20 -9.93
N MET A 49 2.04 14.01 -10.29
CA MET A 49 2.86 12.86 -10.63
C MET A 49 3.29 12.93 -12.10
N GLN A 50 4.59 12.83 -12.34
CA GLN A 50 5.14 12.61 -13.69
C GLN A 50 5.19 11.11 -14.03
N VAL A 51 4.74 10.74 -15.23
CA VAL A 51 4.77 9.36 -15.71
C VAL A 51 5.70 9.26 -16.92
N PRO A 52 6.72 8.38 -16.91
CA PRO A 52 7.55 8.12 -18.07
C PRO A 52 6.74 7.31 -19.10
N ILE A 53 6.01 8.02 -19.96
CA ILE A 53 4.96 7.44 -20.80
C ILE A 53 5.47 6.30 -21.69
N LEU A 54 6.59 6.50 -22.38
CA LEU A 54 7.12 5.49 -23.30
C LEU A 54 7.52 4.20 -22.56
N ASP A 55 8.25 4.31 -21.46
CA ASP A 55 8.67 3.15 -20.67
C ASP A 55 7.47 2.42 -20.08
N THR A 56 6.47 3.17 -19.61
CA THR A 56 5.22 2.63 -19.07
C THR A 56 4.45 1.83 -20.13
N ILE A 57 4.43 2.31 -21.38
CA ILE A 57 3.82 1.60 -22.53
C ILE A 57 4.61 0.35 -22.91
N LEU A 58 5.93 0.47 -23.08
CA LEU A 58 6.78 -0.66 -23.49
C LEU A 58 6.82 -1.79 -22.46
N MET A 59 6.68 -1.42 -21.19
CA MET A 59 6.55 -2.35 -20.07
C MET A 59 5.10 -2.78 -19.81
N ASP A 60 4.11 -2.23 -20.50
CA ASP A 60 2.68 -2.57 -20.31
C ASP A 60 2.22 -2.47 -18.84
N LYS A 61 2.60 -1.38 -18.16
CA LYS A 61 2.27 -1.18 -16.74
C LYS A 61 0.86 -0.64 -16.55
N THR A 62 0.19 -1.08 -15.49
CA THR A 62 -1.09 -0.53 -15.03
C THR A 62 -0.88 0.35 -13.80
N ILE A 63 -1.35 1.61 -13.85
CA ILE A 63 -1.40 2.51 -12.69
C ILE A 63 -2.85 2.58 -12.19
N ARG A 64 -3.06 2.31 -10.91
CA ARG A 64 -4.39 2.37 -10.27
C ARG A 64 -4.36 3.32 -9.09
N PHE A 65 -5.43 4.09 -8.94
CA PHE A 65 -5.68 4.90 -7.77
C PHE A 65 -6.71 4.19 -6.91
N SER A 66 -6.36 3.95 -5.65
CA SER A 66 -7.27 3.34 -4.68
C SER A 66 -7.87 4.44 -3.82
N TRP A 67 -9.13 4.76 -4.07
CA TRP A 67 -9.88 5.73 -3.27
C TRP A 67 -10.91 5.01 -2.41
N LEU A 68 -10.72 5.07 -1.09
CA LEU A 68 -11.54 4.33 -0.13
C LEU A 68 -11.51 2.81 -0.39
N ALA A 69 -12.34 2.07 0.33
CA ALA A 69 -12.39 0.62 0.26
C ALA A 69 -13.86 0.14 0.25
N PRO A 70 -14.63 0.46 -0.82
CA PRO A 70 -16.03 0.05 -0.91
C PRO A 70 -16.14 -1.48 -0.86
N ASP A 71 -17.15 -1.96 -0.14
CA ASP A 71 -17.50 -3.39 -0.04
C ASP A 71 -16.41 -4.33 0.53
N THR A 72 -15.35 -3.79 1.15
CA THR A 72 -14.24 -4.60 1.72
C THR A 72 -14.36 -4.86 3.22
N TRP A 73 -15.26 -4.18 3.92
CA TRP A 73 -15.32 -4.20 5.39
C TRP A 73 -15.66 -5.58 5.95
N GLU A 74 -16.58 -6.30 5.30
CA GLU A 74 -16.97 -7.65 5.74
C GLU A 74 -15.78 -8.61 5.66
N GLU A 75 -15.07 -8.62 4.53
CA GLU A 75 -13.87 -9.44 4.34
C GLU A 75 -12.77 -9.08 5.34
N ALA A 76 -12.52 -7.78 5.56
CA ALA A 76 -11.52 -7.33 6.52
C ALA A 76 -11.83 -7.83 7.96
N VAL A 77 -13.09 -7.76 8.38
CA VAL A 77 -13.51 -8.27 9.69
C VAL A 77 -13.36 -9.79 9.78
N GLN A 78 -13.73 -10.50 8.72
CA GLN A 78 -13.56 -11.96 8.65
C GLN A 78 -12.09 -12.36 8.82
N LEU A 79 -11.17 -11.76 8.05
CA LEU A 79 -9.72 -12.02 8.13
C LEU A 79 -9.12 -11.72 9.52
N ILE A 80 -9.62 -10.71 10.21
CA ILE A 80 -9.21 -10.41 11.59
C ILE A 80 -9.74 -11.49 12.53
N SER A 81 -11.03 -11.84 12.42
CA SER A 81 -11.69 -12.82 13.30
C SER A 81 -11.19 -14.25 13.15
N SER A 82 -10.79 -14.66 11.94
CA SER A 82 -10.19 -15.97 11.67
C SER A 82 -8.75 -16.08 12.19
N GLY A 83 -8.12 -14.94 12.50
CA GLY A 83 -6.72 -14.86 12.90
C GLY A 83 -5.74 -14.86 11.72
N ASP A 84 -6.23 -14.74 10.47
CA ASP A 84 -5.38 -14.63 9.27
C ASP A 84 -4.59 -13.30 9.26
N VAL A 85 -5.09 -12.28 9.96
CA VAL A 85 -4.39 -11.01 10.22
C VAL A 85 -4.17 -10.84 11.72
N ASN A 86 -2.90 -10.80 12.15
CA ASN A 86 -2.54 -10.56 13.55
C ASN A 86 -2.54 -9.04 13.87
N MET A 87 -3.46 -8.64 14.76
CA MET A 87 -3.62 -7.24 15.20
C MET A 87 -2.84 -6.88 16.48
N ASP A 88 -2.21 -7.83 17.16
CA ASP A 88 -1.53 -7.58 18.44
C ASP A 88 -0.38 -6.58 18.29
N LYS A 89 0.32 -6.64 17.15
CA LYS A 89 1.47 -5.76 16.84
C LYS A 89 1.06 -4.35 16.39
N SER A 90 -0.18 -4.15 15.95
CA SER A 90 -0.68 -2.84 15.50
C SER A 90 -1.38 -2.06 16.62
N SER A 91 -1.75 -2.74 17.71
CA SER A 91 -2.21 -2.08 18.92
C SER A 91 -1.06 -1.28 19.54
N ALA A 92 -1.08 0.04 19.35
CA ALA A 92 -0.44 0.93 20.31
C ALA A 92 -1.02 0.52 21.67
N THR A 93 -0.19 -0.05 22.55
CA THR A 93 -0.59 -0.53 23.87
C THR A 93 -1.16 0.64 24.68
N SER A 94 -2.45 0.90 24.52
CA SER A 94 -3.24 1.69 25.43
C SER A 94 -3.47 0.80 26.63
N SER A 95 -2.61 0.96 27.64
CA SER A 95 -2.88 0.45 28.98
C SER A 95 -4.18 1.10 29.48
N ARG A 96 -5.32 0.46 29.23
CA ARG A 96 -6.55 0.77 29.95
C ARG A 96 -6.32 0.34 31.39
N SER A 97 -5.94 1.30 32.23
CA SER A 97 -6.05 1.16 33.68
C SER A 97 -7.53 0.96 34.01
N ASN A 98 -7.86 -0.22 34.54
CA ASN A 98 -9.16 -0.52 35.10
C ASN A 98 -9.46 0.49 36.22
N HIS A 99 -10.29 1.49 35.95
CA HIS A 99 -10.91 2.27 37.02
C HIS A 99 -12.06 1.44 37.56
N SER A 100 -11.77 0.66 38.62
CA SER A 100 -12.79 0.03 39.43
C SER A 100 -13.62 1.15 40.06
N LEU A 101 -14.88 1.27 39.65
CA LEU A 101 -15.89 1.98 40.43
C LEU A 101 -15.93 1.33 41.80
N LYS A 102 -15.46 2.04 42.83
CA LYS A 102 -15.76 1.73 44.21
C LYS A 102 -17.06 2.45 44.55
N GLU A 103 -17.95 1.67 45.15
CA GLU A 103 -19.23 2.07 45.75
C GLU A 103 -19.10 3.26 46.72
#